data_AF-A0A938AY26-F1
#
_entry.id   AF-A0A938AY26-F1
#
_cell.length_a   1.000
_cell.length_b   1.000
_cell.length_c   1.000
_cell.angle_alpha   90.00
_cell.angle_beta   90.00
_cell.angle_gamma   90.00
#
_symmetry.space_group_name_H-M   'P 1'
#
loop_
_entity.id
_entity.type
_entity.pdbx_description
1 polymer ?
#
loop_
_entity_poly.entity_id
_entity_poly.type
_entity_poly.pdbx_seq_one_letter_code
_entity_poly.pdbx_strand_id
1 'polypeptide(L)' 'MAKIYYEKDAKLELLKGKTVGIIGFGSQGHAHAQNLRDSGCQVIVAEAKDTEGWKGAKKAGFLVTDATEVA' A
#
# COMPACT_ATOMS: atom_id res chain seq x y z
N MET A 1 -1.69 4.15 32.53
CA MET A 1 -0.66 3.95 31.49
C MET A 1 -1.33 3.43 30.24
N ALA A 2 -0.94 3.92 29.07
CA ALA A 2 -1.47 3.42 27.79
C ALA A 2 -0.88 2.03 27.47
N LYS A 3 -1.66 1.19 26.79
CA LYS A 3 -1.18 -0.08 26.26
C LYS A 3 -0.32 0.19 25.01
N ILE A 4 0.89 -0.35 24.98
CA ILE A 4 1.83 -0.23 23.85
C ILE A 4 1.89 -1.58 23.13
N TYR A 5 1.76 -1.55 21.81
CA TYR A 5 1.77 -2.74 20.96
C TYR A 5 3.12 -2.87 20.25
N TYR A 6 3.58 -4.10 20.11
CA TYR A 6 4.81 -4.47 19.41
C TYR A 6 4.52 -5.51 18.33
N GLU A 7 5.55 -5.91 17.58
CA GLU A 7 5.44 -6.89 16.50
C GLU A 7 4.78 -8.21 16.94
N LYS A 8 5.11 -8.72 18.13
CA LYS A 8 4.51 -9.93 18.71
C LYS A 8 2.98 -9.83 18.92
N ASP A 9 2.45 -8.62 18.99
CA ASP A 9 1.02 -8.36 19.19
C ASP A 9 0.28 -8.18 17.84
N ALA A 10 1.02 -8.12 16.72
CA ALA A 10 0.50 -7.91 15.37
C ALA A 10 0.66 -9.17 14.50
N LYS A 11 -0.45 -9.65 13.93
CA LYS A 11 -0.49 -10.88 13.14
C LYS A 11 -0.61 -10.58 11.65
N LEU A 12 0.51 -10.59 10.93
CA LEU A 12 0.51 -10.31 9.50
C LEU A 12 -0.25 -11.38 8.69
N GLU A 13 -0.36 -12.60 9.22
CA GLU A 13 -1.15 -13.69 8.63
C GLU A 13 -2.61 -13.32 8.34
N LEU A 14 -3.18 -12.34 9.05
CA LEU A 14 -4.54 -11.85 8.84
C LEU A 14 -4.72 -11.16 7.48
N LEU A 15 -3.63 -10.69 6.87
CA LEU A 15 -3.60 -10.09 5.54
C LEU A 15 -3.25 -11.10 4.44
N LYS A 16 -2.93 -12.35 4.78
CA LYS A 16 -2.54 -13.37 3.79
C LYS A 16 -3.69 -13.65 2.83
N GLY A 17 -3.40 -13.61 1.53
CA GLY A 17 -4.38 -13.84 0.47
C GLY A 17 -5.32 -12.65 0.22
N LYS A 18 -5.14 -11.52 0.91
CA LYS A 18 -5.84 -10.27 0.63
C LYS A 18 -4.99 -9.37 -0.25
N THR A 19 -5.65 -8.63 -1.13
CA THR A 19 -5.06 -7.51 -1.86
C THR A 19 -5.27 -6.23 -1.05
N VAL A 20 -4.20 -5.46 -0.83
CA VAL A 20 -4.26 -4.15 -0.15
C VAL A 20 -4.24 -3.04 -1.20
N GLY A 21 -5.33 -2.28 -1.25
CA GLY A 21 -5.42 -1.07 -2.07
C GLY A 21 -4.89 0.16 -1.34
N ILE A 22 -3.94 0.87 -1.96
CA ILE A 22 -3.44 2.16 -1.47
C ILE A 22 -3.93 3.26 -2.41
N ILE A 23 -4.84 4.12 -1.93
CA ILE A 23 -5.35 5.26 -2.71
C ILE A 23 -4.49 6.49 -2.41
N GLY A 24 -3.77 6.96 -3.42
CA GLY A 24 -2.83 8.07 -3.34
C GLY A 24 -1.38 7.60 -3.16
N PHE A 25 -0.45 8.19 -3.93
CA PHE A 25 0.98 7.88 -3.90
C PHE A 25 1.86 9.10 -3.58
N GLY A 26 1.41 9.90 -2.61
CA GLY A 26 2.25 10.92 -1.95
C GLY A 26 3.23 10.32 -0.95
N SER A 27 3.73 11.11 0.01
CA SER A 27 4.73 10.65 0.99
C SER A 27 4.31 9.39 1.77
N GLN A 28 3.11 9.39 2.34
CA GLN A 28 2.61 8.24 3.12
C GLN A 28 2.23 7.04 2.24
N GLY A 29 1.60 7.27 1.09
CA GLY A 29 1.25 6.21 0.14
C GLY A 29 2.49 5.50 -0.40
N HIS A 30 3.54 6.27 -0.74
CA HIS A 30 4.83 5.76 -1.17
C HIS A 30 5.50 4.87 -0.11
N ALA A 31 5.55 5.32 1.14
CA ALA A 31 6.14 4.56 2.24
C ALA A 31 5.31 3.30 2.56
N HIS A 32 4.00 3.43 2.70
CA HIS A 32 3.14 2.30 3.05
C HIS A 32 3.11 1.23 1.96
N ALA A 33 2.99 1.61 0.68
CA ALA A 33 2.92 0.64 -0.40
C ALA A 33 4.19 -0.21 -0.49
N GLN A 34 5.36 0.41 -0.34
CA GLN A 34 6.64 -0.32 -0.37
C GLN A 34 6.82 -1.17 0.88
N ASN A 35 6.60 -0.62 2.07
CA ASN A 35 6.78 -1.37 3.31
C ASN A 35 5.83 -2.58 3.39
N LEU A 36 4.59 -2.45 2.92
CA LEU A 36 3.65 -3.56 2.86
C LEU A 36 4.07 -4.62 1.84
N ARG A 37 4.51 -4.20 0.64
CA ARG A 37 5.05 -5.13 -0.37
C ARG A 37 6.25 -5.89 0.16
N ASP A 38 7.19 -5.18 0.79
CA ASP A 38 8.42 -5.76 1.33
C ASP A 38 8.13 -6.64 2.55
N SER A 39 7.02 -6.41 3.25
CA SER A 39 6.48 -7.31 4.28
C SER A 39 5.75 -8.54 3.69
N GLY A 40 5.67 -8.67 2.37
CA GLY A 40 5.04 -9.81 1.69
C GLY A 40 3.54 -9.66 1.41
N CYS A 41 2.96 -8.48 1.59
CA CYS A 41 1.58 -8.21 1.23
C CYS A 41 1.43 -7.97 -0.29
N GLN A 42 0.30 -8.38 -0.86
CA GLN A 42 -0.04 -8.00 -2.23
C GLN A 42 -0.63 -6.59 -2.23
N VAL A 43 0.01 -5.66 -2.95
CA VAL A 43 -0.37 -4.24 -2.95
C VAL A 43 -0.70 -3.78 -4.37
N ILE A 44 -1.81 -3.04 -4.51
CA ILE A 44 -2.19 -2.27 -5.70
C ILE A 44 -2.28 -0.80 -5.30
N VAL A 45 -1.82 0.10 -6.16
CA VAL A 45 -1.91 1.54 -5.94
C VAL A 45 -2.99 2.14 -6.85
N ALA A 46 -3.85 2.99 -6.30
CA ALA A 46 -4.74 3.84 -7.06
C ALA A 46 -4.25 5.29 -7.05
N GLU A 47 -4.25 5.94 -8.20
CA GLU A 47 -3.90 7.36 -8.31
C GLU A 47 -4.59 7.99 -9.54
N ALA A 48 -4.74 9.31 -9.56
CA ALA A 48 -5.23 10.00 -10.75
C ALA A 48 -4.24 9.85 -11.92
N LYS A 49 -4.75 9.51 -13.11
CA LYS A 49 -3.95 9.27 -14.32
C LYS A 49 -3.02 10.45 -14.64
N ASP A 50 -1.81 10.12 -15.09
CA ASP A 50 -0.76 11.05 -15.54
C ASP A 50 -0.20 12.06 -14.52
N THR A 51 -0.65 11.99 -13.27
CA THR A 51 -0.06 12.75 -12.16
C THR A 51 1.35 12.28 -11.80
N GLU A 52 2.06 13.06 -10.99
CA GLU A 52 3.37 12.67 -10.46
C GLU A 52 3.29 11.39 -9.61
N GLY A 53 2.25 11.25 -8.78
CA GLY A 53 2.02 10.04 -7.98
C GLY A 53 1.84 8.81 -8.86
N TRP A 54 1.09 8.92 -9.96
CA TRP A 54 0.86 7.83 -10.91
C TRP A 54 2.17 7.36 -11.55
N LYS A 55 2.97 8.31 -12.04
CA LYS A 55 4.28 8.04 -12.64
C LYS A 55 5.25 7.45 -11.61
N GLY A 56 5.24 7.99 -10.39
CA GLY A 56 6.03 7.52 -9.27
C GLY A 56 5.71 6.08 -8.88
N ALA A 57 4.42 5.74 -8.76
CA ALA A 57 3.96 4.39 -8.43
C ALA A 57 4.32 3.37 -9.51
N LYS A 58 4.16 3.73 -10.80
CA LYS A 58 4.60 2.89 -11.92
C LYS A 58 6.12 2.67 -11.91
N LYS A 59 6.90 3.73 -11.69
CA LYS A 59 8.36 3.65 -11.59
C LYS A 59 8.82 2.78 -10.41
N ALA A 60 8.08 2.81 -9.31
CA ALA A 60 8.32 1.96 -8.14
C ALA A 60 7.86 0.48 -8.34
N GLY A 61 7.31 0.14 -9.51
CA GLY A 61 6.95 -1.23 -9.87
C GLY A 61 5.59 -1.70 -9.36
N PHE A 62 4.69 -0.78 -8.98
CA PHE A 62 3.33 -1.15 -8.59
C PHE A 62 2.42 -1.28 -9.81
N LEU A 63 1.42 -2.16 -9.69
CA LEU A 63 0.22 -2.05 -10.52
C LEU A 63 -0.52 -0.78 -10.12
N VAL A 64 -0.76 0.11 -11.08
CA VAL A 64 -1.42 1.39 -10.86
C VAL A 64 -2.72 1.43 -11.65
N THR A 65 -3.82 1.71 -10.96
CA THR A 65 -5.14 1.89 -11.58
C THR A 65 -5.90 3.07 -10.98
N ASP A 66 -7.15 3.29 -11.36
CA ASP A 66 -8.03 4.27 -10.73
C ASP A 66 -8.63 3.77 -9.41
N ALA A 67 -9.17 4.70 -8.63
CA ALA A 67 -9.72 4.37 -7.31
C ALA A 67 -10.97 3.46 -7.38
N THR A 68 -11.70 3.46 -8.50
CA THR A 68 -12.91 2.66 -8.67
C THR A 68 -12.58 1.19 -8.92
N GLU A 69 -11.46 0.89 -9.57
CA GLU A 69 -11.00 -0.49 -9.76
C GLU A 69 -10.36 -1.10 -8.51
N VAL A 70 -9.88 -0.28 -7.57
CA VAL A 70 -9.26 -0.75 -6.31
C VAL A 70 -10.25 -0.94 -5.17
N ALA A 71 -11.32 -0.14 -5.11
CA ALA A 71 -12.32 -0.13 -4.03
C ALA A 71 -13.45 -1.14 -4.26
#